data_AF-D6SMH5-F1
#
_entry.id   AF-D6SMH5-F1
#
_cell.length_a   1.000
_cell.length_b   1.000
_cell.length_c   1.000
_cell.angle_alpha   90.00
_cell.angle_beta   90.00
_cell.angle_gamma   90.00
#
_symmetry.space_group_name_H-M   'P 1'
#
loop_
_entity.id
_entity.type
_entity.pdbx_description
1 polymer ?
#
loop_
_entity_poly.entity_id
_entity_poly.type
_entity_poly.pdbx_seq_one_letter_code
_entity_poly.pdbx_strand_id
1 'polypeptide(L)'
;MSKGKKFSQSLSLEEASNFLAELSAALENREVVLQGEKIAWDSMRKLKCSFYPRGDNLTLKVSVEQTKPENESNGLPKKKKGRKNALKQLKAGAKLKRSELKKRVRTAFRGIMDTSVKDETQADEAGAAPVQPPGTAGPSRSKTGYKTLKKRMKKTFASILRNAANYQLPTQKEMDSFINDSQAMVEFPGYGDEYYQEYMDRVRQMQEAFRQNDPRELMHKAQEVNQLQKDCHKRYK
;
A
#
# COMPACT_ATOMS: atom_id res chain seq x y z
N MET A 1 16.85 -6.91 18.32
CA MET A 1 16.73 -5.97 17.19
C MET A 1 17.98 -5.12 17.15
N SER A 2 18.76 -5.13 16.07
CA SER A 2 19.94 -4.30 15.93
C SER A 2 19.49 -2.86 15.65
N LYS A 3 19.93 -1.89 16.46
CA LYS A 3 19.64 -0.47 16.23
C LYS A 3 20.51 -0.03 15.05
N GLY A 4 19.93 0.22 13.87
CA GLY A 4 20.66 0.77 12.73
C GLY A 4 21.15 2.20 13.03
N LYS A 5 22.38 2.54 12.62
CA LYS A 5 22.92 3.90 12.72
C LYS A 5 22.18 4.81 11.73
N LYS A 6 21.37 5.74 12.25
CA LYS A 6 20.69 6.73 11.41
C LYS A 6 21.54 7.98 11.33
N PHE A 7 21.92 8.36 10.12
CA PHE A 7 22.54 9.64 9.84
C PHE A 7 21.49 10.57 9.21
N SER A 8 21.67 11.88 9.39
CA SER A 8 20.80 12.88 8.79
C SER A 8 21.64 14.13 8.58
N GLN A 9 21.72 14.59 7.34
CA GLN A 9 22.43 15.80 6.98
C GLN A 9 21.50 16.70 6.17
N SER A 10 21.67 18.00 6.27
CA SER A 10 21.04 18.95 5.36
C SER A 10 22.13 19.40 4.40
N LEU A 11 21.87 19.28 3.10
CA LEU A 11 22.81 19.65 2.05
C LEU A 11 22.12 20.69 1.14
N SER A 12 22.91 21.49 0.43
CA SER A 12 22.43 22.25 -0.73
C SER A 12 22.17 21.30 -1.91
N LEU A 13 21.57 21.81 -2.99
CA LEU A 13 21.36 21.02 -4.20
C LEU A 13 22.67 20.55 -4.83
N GLU A 14 23.67 21.43 -4.87
CA GLU A 14 25.00 21.14 -5.41
C GLU A 14 25.75 20.12 -4.54
N GLU A 15 25.71 20.29 -3.21
CA GLU A 15 26.28 19.33 -2.27
C GLU A 15 25.59 17.96 -2.36
N ALA A 16 24.27 17.93 -2.56
CA ALA A 16 23.54 16.67 -2.74
C ALA A 16 23.93 15.98 -4.05
N SER A 17 24.19 16.73 -5.13
CA SER A 17 24.69 16.18 -6.39
C SER A 17 26.07 15.56 -6.22
N ASN A 18 26.99 16.29 -5.57
CA ASN A 18 28.34 15.79 -5.28
C ASN A 18 28.29 14.55 -4.38
N PHE A 19 27.43 14.55 -3.37
CA PHE A 19 27.23 13.39 -2.51
C PHE A 19 26.78 12.14 -3.29
N LEU A 20 25.88 12.30 -4.27
CA LEU A 20 25.44 11.17 -5.09
C LEU A 20 26.53 10.68 -6.05
N ALA A 21 27.36 11.57 -6.56
CA ALA A 21 28.52 11.21 -7.37
C ALA A 21 29.56 10.44 -6.53
N GLU A 22 29.87 10.92 -5.33
CA GLU A 22 30.73 10.21 -4.36
C GLU A 22 30.16 8.84 -3.99
N LEU A 23 28.85 8.76 -3.75
CA LEU A 23 28.18 7.49 -3.48
C LEU A 23 28.30 6.52 -4.66
N SER A 24 28.22 7.02 -5.90
CA SER A 24 28.44 6.20 -7.10
C SER A 24 29.85 5.65 -7.17
N ALA A 25 30.87 6.49 -6.98
CA ALA A 25 32.27 6.05 -6.95
C ALA A 25 32.55 5.06 -5.80
N ALA A 26 31.89 5.25 -4.67
CA ALA A 26 32.02 4.39 -3.52
C ALA A 26 31.39 2.99 -3.71
N LEU A 27 30.34 2.89 -4.54
CA LEU A 27 29.79 1.60 -4.95
C LEU A 27 30.80 0.76 -5.73
N GLU A 28 31.58 1.41 -6.60
CA GLU A 28 32.62 0.75 -7.40
C GLU A 28 33.78 0.26 -6.51
N ASN A 29 34.17 1.08 -5.54
CA ASN A 29 35.27 0.77 -4.61
C ASN A 29 34.86 -0.15 -3.44
N ARG A 30 33.56 -0.47 -3.29
CA ARG A 30 32.99 -1.23 -2.16
C ARG A 30 33.23 -0.63 -0.77
N GLU A 31 33.60 0.64 -0.71
CA GLU A 31 33.78 1.41 0.53
C GLU A 31 33.05 2.73 0.41
N VAL A 32 32.15 3.00 1.35
CA VAL A 32 31.43 4.28 1.45
C VAL A 32 31.94 5.07 2.63
N VAL A 33 32.34 6.33 2.39
CA VAL A 33 32.72 7.27 3.43
C VAL A 33 31.51 8.14 3.76
N LEU A 34 30.97 8.00 4.97
CA LEU A 34 29.87 8.85 5.45
C LEU A 34 30.32 9.57 6.71
N GLN A 35 30.33 10.91 6.68
CA GLN A 35 30.75 11.76 7.81
C GLN A 35 32.15 11.41 8.34
N GLY A 36 33.07 11.02 7.45
CA GLY A 36 34.43 10.58 7.80
C GLY A 36 34.53 9.15 8.34
N GLU A 37 33.41 8.44 8.58
CA GLU A 37 33.43 7.01 8.87
C GLU A 37 33.46 6.21 7.56
N LYS A 38 34.50 5.36 7.41
CA LYS A 38 34.55 4.36 6.35
C LYS A 38 33.64 3.18 6.71
N ILE A 39 32.70 2.87 5.83
CA ILE A 39 31.77 1.75 5.98
C ILE A 39 31.94 0.81 4.79
N ALA A 40 32.37 -0.42 5.07
CA ALA A 40 32.45 -1.47 4.07
C ALA A 40 31.06 -1.84 3.54
N TRP A 41 30.91 -1.92 2.22
CA TRP A 41 29.62 -2.18 1.59
C TRP A 41 29.02 -3.53 2.00
N ASP A 42 29.87 -4.53 2.22
CA ASP A 42 29.47 -5.88 2.64
C ASP A 42 28.82 -5.92 4.03
N SER A 43 29.14 -4.94 4.89
CA SER A 43 28.54 -4.80 6.22
C SER A 43 27.17 -4.10 6.17
N MET A 44 26.79 -3.57 5.01
CA MET A 44 25.59 -2.75 4.85
C MET A 44 24.41 -3.61 4.41
N ARG A 45 23.39 -3.70 5.27
CA ARG A 45 22.13 -4.38 4.95
C ARG A 45 21.20 -3.53 4.09
N LYS A 46 21.19 -2.22 4.38
CA LYS A 46 20.25 -1.28 3.77
C LYS A 46 20.80 0.13 3.81
N LEU A 47 20.83 0.78 2.65
CA LEU A 47 20.96 2.22 2.51
C LEU A 47 19.60 2.82 2.16
N LYS A 48 19.19 3.89 2.84
CA LYS A 48 17.99 4.64 2.48
C LYS A 48 18.33 6.13 2.39
N CYS A 49 18.25 6.67 1.19
CA CYS A 49 18.28 8.11 0.94
C CYS A 49 16.84 8.65 0.90
N SER A 50 16.59 9.82 1.47
CA SER A 50 15.29 10.50 1.42
C SER A 50 15.51 11.98 1.23
N PHE A 51 14.94 12.51 0.16
CA PHE A 51 15.10 13.90 -0.26
C PHE A 51 13.86 14.69 0.15
N TYR A 52 14.07 15.86 0.75
CA TYR A 52 13.01 16.76 1.17
C TYR A 52 13.31 18.15 0.58
N PRO A 53 12.63 18.55 -0.49
CA PRO A 53 12.75 19.92 -1.00
C PRO A 53 12.22 20.91 0.05
N ARG A 54 12.96 21.99 0.30
CA ARG A 54 12.59 23.08 1.20
C ARG A 54 13.01 24.42 0.57
N GLY A 55 12.12 25.01 -0.23
CA GLY A 55 12.44 26.20 -1.02
C GLY A 55 13.58 25.89 -1.99
N ASP A 56 14.62 26.72 -1.97
CA ASP A 56 15.81 26.56 -2.82
C ASP A 56 16.82 25.52 -2.30
N ASN A 57 16.54 24.91 -1.14
CA ASN A 57 17.43 23.93 -0.50
C ASN A 57 16.86 22.50 -0.55
N LEU A 58 17.74 21.50 -0.53
CA LEU A 58 17.38 20.08 -0.60
C LEU A 58 17.91 19.31 0.61
N THR A 59 17.07 19.03 1.60
CA THR A 59 17.52 18.22 2.75
C THR A 59 17.63 16.74 2.37
N LEU A 60 18.82 16.15 2.54
CA LEU A 60 19.09 14.73 2.25
C LEU A 60 19.29 13.91 3.53
N LYS A 61 18.29 13.09 3.86
CA LYS A 61 18.40 12.13 4.97
C LYS A 61 18.93 10.78 4.51
N VAL A 62 20.10 10.37 5.03
CA VAL A 62 20.75 9.09 4.71
C VAL A 62 20.72 8.15 5.91
N SER A 63 19.92 7.09 5.85
CA SER A 63 19.85 6.07 6.91
C SER A 63 20.57 4.79 6.50
N VAL A 64 21.50 4.33 7.33
CA VAL A 64 22.29 3.11 7.09
C VAL A 64 21.92 2.05 8.12
N GLU A 65 21.56 0.86 7.67
CA GLU A 65 21.37 -0.30 8.55
C GLU A 65 22.52 -1.28 8.29
N GLN A 66 23.39 -1.45 9.27
CA GLN A 66 24.50 -2.41 9.22
C GLN A 66 24.05 -3.78 9.74
N THR A 67 24.55 -4.85 9.14
CA THR A 67 24.47 -6.19 9.73
C THR A 67 25.41 -6.25 10.93
N LYS A 68 24.94 -6.83 12.05
CA LYS A 68 25.86 -7.10 13.17
C LYS A 68 26.95 -8.03 12.66
N PRO A 69 28.23 -7.77 12.93
CA PRO A 69 29.25 -8.80 12.77
C PRO A 69 28.84 -9.96 13.67
N GLU A 70 28.64 -11.15 13.10
CA GLU A 70 28.53 -12.36 13.91
C GLU A 70 29.84 -12.49 14.68
N ASN A 71 29.74 -12.32 16.00
CA ASN A 71 30.87 -12.48 16.88
C ASN A 71 31.31 -13.94 16.80
N GLU A 72 32.51 -14.19 16.30
CA GLU A 72 33.15 -15.52 16.28
C GLU A 72 33.39 -15.98 17.72
N SER A 73 32.39 -16.59 18.36
CA SER A 73 32.60 -17.47 19.51
C SER A 73 32.56 -18.91 19.01
N ASN A 74 33.74 -19.37 18.60
CA ASN A 74 34.33 -20.69 18.82
C ASN A 74 33.37 -21.89 19.01
N GLY A 75 33.35 -22.84 18.07
CA GLY A 75 32.70 -24.15 18.28
C GLY A 75 32.57 -25.01 17.03
N LEU A 76 33.37 -26.08 16.97
CA LEU A 76 33.56 -27.11 15.93
C LEU A 76 32.36 -27.53 15.02
N PRO A 77 32.65 -28.07 13.82
CA PRO A 77 31.64 -28.45 12.85
C PRO A 77 30.97 -29.78 13.21
N LYS A 78 29.63 -29.80 13.33
CA LYS A 78 28.86 -31.05 13.30
C LYS A 78 28.02 -31.18 12.03
N LYS A 79 28.28 -32.31 11.35
CA LYS A 79 27.72 -32.79 10.09
C LYS A 79 26.18 -32.81 10.04
N LYS A 80 25.68 -32.45 8.85
CA LYS A 80 24.51 -32.99 8.13
C LYS A 80 23.29 -33.43 8.95
N LYS A 81 22.18 -32.69 8.86
CA LYS A 81 20.83 -33.23 8.60
C LYS A 81 19.80 -32.11 8.44
N GLY A 82 18.90 -32.26 7.47
CA GLY A 82 17.56 -31.65 7.55
C GLY A 82 17.26 -30.53 6.57
N ARG A 83 17.23 -30.87 5.28
CA ARG A 83 16.68 -30.11 4.14
C ARG A 83 15.18 -29.73 4.25
N LYS A 84 14.61 -29.66 5.47
CA LYS A 84 13.17 -29.44 5.74
C LYS A 84 12.84 -28.06 6.33
N ASN A 85 13.82 -27.24 6.75
CA ASN A 85 13.55 -25.97 7.44
C ASN A 85 13.56 -24.71 6.55
N ALA A 86 14.15 -24.75 5.35
CA ALA A 86 14.21 -23.58 4.45
C ALA A 86 12.82 -23.14 3.95
N LEU A 87 11.90 -24.09 3.73
CA LEU A 87 10.53 -23.78 3.28
C LEU A 87 9.64 -23.20 4.41
N LYS A 88 10.00 -23.42 5.68
CA LYS A 88 9.31 -22.80 6.83
C LYS A 88 9.77 -21.35 7.06
N GLN A 89 11.04 -21.04 6.82
CA GLN A 89 11.59 -19.69 7.03
C GLN A 89 11.20 -18.69 5.93
N LEU A 90 11.10 -19.12 4.66
CA LEU A 90 10.57 -18.28 3.57
C LEU A 90 9.08 -17.92 3.79
N LYS A 91 8.28 -18.82 4.37
CA LYS A 91 6.88 -18.56 4.73
C LYS A 91 6.72 -17.60 5.92
N ALA A 92 7.72 -17.50 6.81
CA ALA A 92 7.69 -16.59 7.95
C ALA A 92 8.07 -15.15 7.57
N GLY A 93 9.07 -14.96 6.69
CA GLY A 93 9.49 -13.64 6.21
C GLY A 93 8.45 -12.93 5.33
N ALA A 94 7.75 -13.68 4.48
CA ALA A 94 6.61 -13.16 3.71
C ALA A 94 5.41 -12.82 4.61
N LYS A 95 5.18 -13.56 5.70
CA LYS A 95 4.16 -13.26 6.71
C LYS A 95 4.45 -11.95 7.45
N LEU A 96 5.72 -11.66 7.76
CA LEU A 96 6.11 -10.46 8.50
C LEU A 96 5.95 -9.18 7.67
N LYS A 97 6.40 -9.17 6.41
CA LYS A 97 6.19 -8.03 5.49
C LYS A 97 4.71 -7.81 5.18
N ARG A 98 3.91 -8.88 5.05
CA ARG A 98 2.45 -8.79 4.88
C ARG A 98 1.74 -8.26 6.12
N SER A 99 2.27 -8.50 7.33
CA SER A 99 1.72 -7.98 8.59
C SER A 99 2.02 -6.50 8.83
N GLU A 100 3.20 -6.04 8.45
CA GLU A 100 3.61 -4.62 8.46
C GLU A 100 2.85 -3.82 7.41
N LEU A 101 2.71 -4.34 6.18
CA LEU A 101 1.90 -3.70 5.14
C LEU A 101 0.40 -3.74 5.49
N LYS A 102 -0.11 -4.84 6.06
CA LYS A 102 -1.46 -4.86 6.66
C LYS A 102 -1.59 -3.85 7.79
N LYS A 103 -0.56 -3.63 8.62
CA LYS A 103 -0.55 -2.58 9.64
C LYS A 103 -0.54 -1.19 9.02
N ARG A 104 0.26 -0.91 7.99
CA ARG A 104 0.29 0.42 7.33
C ARG A 104 -1.00 0.72 6.57
N VAL A 105 -1.54 -0.26 5.85
CA VAL A 105 -2.88 -0.17 5.23
C VAL A 105 -3.94 -0.01 6.31
N ARG A 106 -3.93 -0.82 7.38
CA ARG A 106 -4.88 -0.73 8.51
C ARG A 106 -4.73 0.57 9.30
N THR A 107 -3.55 1.14 9.48
CA THR A 107 -3.31 2.41 10.17
C THR A 107 -3.76 3.59 9.31
N ALA A 108 -3.51 3.54 7.99
CA ALA A 108 -4.12 4.47 7.04
C ALA A 108 -5.66 4.29 6.97
N PHE A 109 -6.18 3.09 7.27
CA PHE A 109 -7.61 2.79 7.37
C PHE A 109 -8.25 3.15 8.73
N ARG A 110 -7.49 3.14 9.82
CA ARG A 110 -7.98 3.31 11.21
C ARG A 110 -8.21 4.78 11.53
N GLY A 111 -7.42 5.69 10.96
CA GLY A 111 -7.69 7.14 10.99
C GLY A 111 -8.98 7.56 10.26
N ILE A 112 -9.66 6.61 9.57
CA ILE A 112 -10.88 6.85 8.79
C ILE A 112 -12.14 6.31 9.53
N MET A 113 -11.99 5.57 10.64
CA MET A 113 -13.07 4.76 11.24
C MET A 113 -13.51 5.12 12.67
N ASP A 114 -13.13 6.27 13.23
CA ASP A 114 -13.69 6.75 14.51
C ASP A 114 -14.74 7.86 14.26
N THR A 115 -15.88 7.47 13.71
CA THR A 115 -17.08 8.31 13.70
C THR A 115 -18.27 7.38 13.75
N SER A 116 -18.70 7.17 15.00
CA SER A 116 -19.87 6.46 15.51
C SER A 116 -20.96 6.11 14.49
N VAL A 117 -21.20 4.80 14.35
CA VAL A 117 -22.56 4.26 14.46
C VAL A 117 -22.46 3.08 15.41
N LYS A 118 -22.87 3.29 16.66
CA LYS A 118 -23.08 2.25 17.69
C LYS A 118 -24.50 1.67 17.56
N ASP A 119 -24.65 0.47 18.11
CA ASP A 119 -25.83 -0.40 18.28
C ASP A 119 -26.33 -1.15 17.03
N GLU A 120 -26.08 -2.47 16.93
CA GLU A 120 -26.84 -3.62 17.51
C GLU A 120 -28.19 -3.77 16.78
N THR A 121 -28.46 -4.83 15.99
CA THR A 121 -28.70 -6.21 16.43
C THR A 121 -28.56 -7.22 15.26
N GLN A 122 -28.46 -8.50 15.64
CA GLN A 122 -28.10 -9.75 14.95
C GLN A 122 -29.22 -10.39 14.08
N ALA A 123 -28.85 -11.50 13.40
CA ALA A 123 -29.63 -12.48 12.60
C ALA A 123 -29.55 -12.25 11.06
N ASP A 124 -29.34 -13.22 10.18
CA ASP A 124 -29.21 -14.68 10.30
C ASP A 124 -28.46 -15.26 9.07
N GLU A 125 -28.14 -16.54 9.13
CA GLU A 125 -27.43 -17.36 8.14
C GLU A 125 -28.27 -17.78 6.91
N ALA A 126 -27.62 -18.50 5.97
CA ALA A 126 -28.11 -19.14 4.74
C ALA A 126 -28.24 -18.21 3.52
N GLY A 127 -27.80 -18.55 2.31
CA GLY A 127 -27.42 -19.81 1.68
C GLY A 127 -27.82 -19.72 0.20
N ALA A 128 -26.96 -20.19 -0.71
CA ALA A 128 -27.20 -20.45 -2.13
C ALA A 128 -27.40 -19.27 -3.13
N ALA A 129 -26.57 -19.29 -4.18
CA ALA A 129 -26.89 -18.74 -5.51
C ALA A 129 -27.74 -19.78 -6.28
N PRO A 130 -28.60 -19.41 -7.27
CA PRO A 130 -28.10 -19.09 -8.62
C PRO A 130 -28.89 -18.03 -9.46
N VAL A 131 -28.13 -17.24 -10.23
CA VAL A 131 -28.23 -16.83 -11.66
C VAL A 131 -29.60 -16.63 -12.39
N GLN A 132 -29.98 -15.33 -12.62
CA GLN A 132 -30.45 -14.63 -13.87
C GLN A 132 -31.96 -14.41 -14.29
N PRO A 133 -32.29 -13.36 -15.14
CA PRO A 133 -33.44 -12.40 -15.10
C PRO A 133 -34.50 -12.66 -16.23
N PRO A 134 -35.43 -11.75 -16.69
CA PRO A 134 -35.72 -10.33 -16.39
C PRO A 134 -37.20 -9.97 -16.09
N GLY A 135 -37.42 -8.84 -15.39
CA GLY A 135 -38.77 -8.29 -15.20
C GLY A 135 -38.85 -7.17 -14.16
N THR A 136 -38.97 -5.93 -14.64
CA THR A 136 -39.79 -4.83 -14.09
C THR A 136 -40.06 -4.82 -12.57
N ALA A 137 -39.23 -4.09 -11.84
CA ALA A 137 -39.61 -3.22 -10.70
C ALA A 137 -38.32 -2.57 -10.19
N GLY A 138 -38.17 -1.26 -10.35
CA GLY A 138 -37.03 -0.54 -9.78
C GLY A 138 -37.01 -0.78 -8.26
N PRO A 139 -35.91 -1.29 -7.67
CA PRO A 139 -35.87 -1.51 -6.24
C PRO A 139 -35.99 -0.15 -5.57
N SER A 140 -36.98 0.02 -4.68
CA SER A 140 -37.02 1.16 -3.78
C SER A 140 -35.68 1.20 -3.04
N ARG A 141 -34.80 2.11 -3.44
CA ARG A 141 -33.42 2.21 -2.97
C ARG A 141 -33.42 2.71 -1.53
N SER A 142 -33.70 1.79 -0.61
CA SER A 142 -33.74 2.10 0.81
C SER A 142 -32.35 2.46 1.33
N LYS A 143 -32.29 3.31 2.37
CA LYS A 143 -31.03 3.66 3.07
C LYS A 143 -30.25 2.41 3.52
N THR A 144 -30.95 1.32 3.82
CA THR A 144 -30.36 0.02 4.14
C THR A 144 -29.58 -0.59 2.97
N GLY A 145 -30.12 -0.48 1.75
CA GLY A 145 -29.45 -0.92 0.51
C GLY A 145 -28.16 -0.15 0.25
N TYR A 146 -28.19 1.18 0.39
CA TYR A 146 -27.02 2.03 0.22
C TYR A 146 -25.88 1.69 1.20
N LYS A 147 -26.20 1.49 2.48
CA LYS A 147 -25.21 1.13 3.51
C LYS A 147 -24.51 -0.20 3.20
N THR A 148 -25.28 -1.20 2.77
CA THR A 148 -24.76 -2.52 2.40
C THR A 148 -23.91 -2.46 1.14
N LEU A 149 -24.35 -1.69 0.13
CA LEU A 149 -23.60 -1.42 -1.09
C LEU A 149 -22.23 -0.79 -0.78
N LYS A 150 -22.21 0.31 -0.01
CA LYS A 150 -20.99 1.02 0.38
C LYS A 150 -20.03 0.11 1.17
N LYS A 151 -20.55 -0.78 2.03
CA LYS A 151 -19.74 -1.79 2.73
C LYS A 151 -19.10 -2.79 1.77
N ARG A 152 -19.85 -3.31 0.80
CA ARG A 152 -19.34 -4.24 -0.23
C ARG A 152 -18.28 -3.58 -1.09
N MET A 153 -18.56 -2.39 -1.62
CA MET A 153 -17.59 -1.57 -2.37
C MET A 153 -16.29 -1.38 -1.61
N LYS A 154 -16.38 -0.98 -0.34
CA LYS A 154 -15.20 -0.76 0.52
C LYS A 154 -14.36 -2.03 0.65
N LYS A 155 -14.99 -3.20 0.78
CA LYS A 155 -14.30 -4.48 0.87
C LYS A 155 -13.58 -4.81 -0.45
N THR A 156 -14.28 -4.68 -1.57
CA THR A 156 -13.73 -4.97 -2.91
C THR A 156 -12.58 -4.01 -3.25
N PHE A 157 -12.78 -2.71 -3.02
CA PHE A 157 -11.76 -1.69 -3.26
C PHE A 157 -10.51 -1.86 -2.39
N ALA A 158 -10.68 -2.25 -1.12
CA ALA A 158 -9.55 -2.57 -0.25
C ALA A 158 -8.77 -3.81 -0.73
N SER A 159 -9.43 -4.74 -1.43
CA SER A 159 -8.77 -5.87 -2.10
C SER A 159 -7.96 -5.37 -3.30
N ILE A 160 -8.57 -4.56 -4.16
CA ILE A 160 -7.93 -3.96 -5.35
C ILE A 160 -6.69 -3.16 -4.95
N LEU A 161 -6.80 -2.24 -3.99
CA LEU A 161 -5.66 -1.46 -3.49
C LEU A 161 -4.53 -2.33 -2.94
N ARG A 162 -4.89 -3.42 -2.24
CA ARG A 162 -3.88 -4.35 -1.71
C ARG A 162 -3.16 -5.07 -2.83
N ASN A 163 -3.87 -5.53 -3.86
CA ASN A 163 -3.26 -6.22 -4.99
C ASN A 163 -2.36 -5.26 -5.77
N ALA A 164 -2.87 -4.07 -6.10
CA ALA A 164 -2.13 -3.03 -6.81
C ALA A 164 -0.85 -2.61 -6.06
N ALA A 165 -0.90 -2.46 -4.73
CA ALA A 165 0.27 -2.15 -3.90
C ALA A 165 1.35 -3.24 -3.89
N ASN A 166 1.01 -4.48 -4.28
CA ASN A 166 1.96 -5.57 -4.45
C ASN A 166 2.37 -5.76 -5.93
N TYR A 167 2.03 -4.81 -6.81
CA TYR A 167 2.18 -4.91 -8.25
C TYR A 167 1.49 -6.16 -8.83
N GLN A 168 0.37 -6.55 -8.23
CA GLN A 168 -0.49 -7.64 -8.70
C GLN A 168 -1.80 -7.06 -9.20
N LEU A 169 -2.28 -7.60 -10.32
CA LEU A 169 -3.60 -7.23 -10.79
C LEU A 169 -4.69 -7.88 -9.95
N PRO A 170 -5.79 -7.18 -9.65
CA PRO A 170 -6.99 -7.78 -9.08
C PRO A 170 -7.61 -8.78 -10.06
N THR A 171 -8.51 -9.62 -9.57
CA THR A 171 -9.26 -10.51 -10.46
C THR A 171 -10.28 -9.71 -11.28
N GLN A 172 -10.61 -10.16 -12.48
CA GLN A 172 -11.66 -9.56 -13.33
C GLN A 172 -12.96 -9.39 -12.54
N LYS A 173 -13.37 -10.44 -11.80
CA LYS A 173 -14.56 -10.42 -10.96
C LYS A 173 -14.54 -9.33 -9.89
N GLU A 174 -13.39 -9.06 -9.27
CA GLU A 174 -13.26 -7.96 -8.29
C GLU A 174 -13.40 -6.60 -8.96
N MET A 175 -12.79 -6.42 -10.14
CA MET A 175 -12.89 -5.17 -10.89
C MET A 175 -14.34 -4.91 -11.34
N ASP A 176 -14.98 -5.90 -11.95
CA ASP A 176 -16.38 -5.80 -12.41
C ASP A 176 -17.34 -5.55 -11.24
N SER A 177 -17.15 -6.26 -10.12
CA SER A 177 -17.97 -6.05 -8.92
C SER A 177 -17.82 -4.63 -8.39
N PHE A 178 -16.60 -4.08 -8.38
CA PHE A 178 -16.38 -2.71 -7.94
C PHE A 178 -17.02 -1.70 -8.88
N ILE A 179 -16.88 -1.86 -10.21
CA ILE A 179 -17.45 -0.95 -11.21
C ILE A 179 -18.98 -0.97 -11.15
N ASN A 180 -19.60 -2.16 -11.11
CA ASN A 180 -21.05 -2.30 -11.01
C ASN A 180 -21.59 -1.68 -9.72
N ASP A 181 -20.88 -1.90 -8.60
CA ASP A 181 -21.26 -1.29 -7.34
C ASP A 181 -21.07 0.25 -7.36
N SER A 182 -20.02 0.76 -8.03
CA SER A 182 -19.80 2.20 -8.25
C SER A 182 -20.90 2.84 -9.07
N GLN A 183 -21.35 2.18 -10.14
CA GLN A 183 -22.49 2.62 -10.95
C GLN A 183 -23.77 2.65 -10.11
N ALA A 184 -24.06 1.57 -9.39
CA ALA A 184 -25.23 1.54 -8.51
C ALA A 184 -25.19 2.64 -7.44
N MET A 185 -23.99 3.00 -6.94
CA MET A 185 -23.82 4.04 -5.92
C MET A 185 -24.17 5.44 -6.45
N VAL A 186 -23.77 5.78 -7.67
CA VAL A 186 -24.03 7.12 -8.24
C VAL A 186 -25.50 7.34 -8.62
N GLU A 187 -26.30 6.28 -8.68
CA GLU A 187 -27.72 6.40 -8.89
C GLU A 187 -28.48 6.83 -7.62
N PHE A 188 -27.87 6.77 -6.43
CA PHE A 188 -28.52 7.23 -5.19
C PHE A 188 -28.39 8.76 -5.04
N PRO A 189 -29.50 9.52 -5.12
CA PRO A 189 -29.45 10.98 -5.04
C PRO A 189 -29.18 11.46 -3.60
N GLY A 190 -28.61 12.66 -3.48
CA GLY A 190 -28.42 13.36 -2.20
C GLY A 190 -27.18 12.93 -1.39
N TYR A 191 -26.20 12.29 -2.03
CA TYR A 191 -24.97 11.83 -1.37
C TYR A 191 -23.70 12.37 -2.07
N GLY A 192 -23.75 13.61 -2.55
CA GLY A 192 -22.63 14.29 -3.23
C GLY A 192 -22.68 14.18 -4.76
N ASP A 193 -23.88 14.32 -5.31
CA ASP A 193 -24.21 14.13 -6.74
C ASP A 193 -23.31 14.95 -7.67
N GLU A 194 -22.88 16.14 -7.24
CA GLU A 194 -21.96 17.02 -7.97
C GLU A 194 -20.57 16.40 -8.22
N TYR A 195 -20.15 15.41 -7.42
CA TYR A 195 -18.85 14.73 -7.56
C TYR A 195 -18.96 13.37 -8.26
N TYR A 196 -20.18 12.91 -8.61
CA TYR A 196 -20.37 11.58 -9.18
C TYR A 196 -19.75 11.44 -10.56
N GLN A 197 -19.80 12.50 -11.36
CA GLN A 197 -19.17 12.50 -12.68
C GLN A 197 -17.65 12.34 -12.57
N GLU A 198 -17.00 13.16 -11.75
CA GLU A 198 -15.54 13.09 -11.53
C GLU A 198 -15.13 11.75 -10.92
N TYR A 199 -15.89 11.24 -9.94
CA TYR A 199 -15.66 9.92 -9.36
C TYR A 199 -15.72 8.82 -10.42
N MET A 200 -16.75 8.81 -11.28
CA MET A 200 -16.92 7.80 -12.31
C MET A 200 -15.83 7.89 -13.39
N ASP A 201 -15.34 9.08 -13.72
CA ASP A 201 -14.23 9.23 -14.65
C ASP A 201 -12.94 8.60 -14.10
N ARG A 202 -12.66 8.77 -12.80
CA ARG A 202 -11.52 8.10 -12.15
C ARG A 202 -11.69 6.59 -12.10
N VAL A 203 -12.92 6.09 -11.88
CA VAL A 203 -13.21 4.66 -11.93
C VAL A 203 -12.98 4.10 -13.34
N ARG A 204 -13.37 4.81 -14.41
CA ARG A 204 -13.09 4.42 -15.80
C ARG A 204 -11.59 4.38 -16.11
N GLN A 205 -10.83 5.38 -15.67
CA GLN A 205 -9.38 5.39 -15.84
C GLN A 205 -8.72 4.20 -15.12
N MET A 206 -9.20 3.86 -13.92
CA MET A 206 -8.75 2.67 -13.21
C MET A 206 -9.08 1.37 -13.96
N GLN A 207 -10.27 1.27 -14.57
CA GLN A 207 -10.64 0.14 -15.41
C GLN A 207 -9.77 0.03 -16.67
N GLU A 208 -9.40 1.15 -17.27
CA GLU A 208 -8.53 1.19 -18.45
C GLU A 208 -7.11 0.71 -18.11
N ALA A 209 -6.53 1.20 -17.01
CA ALA A 209 -5.24 0.72 -16.51
C ALA A 209 -5.24 -0.79 -16.25
N PHE A 210 -6.36 -1.31 -15.74
CA PHE A 210 -6.55 -2.75 -15.57
C PHE A 210 -6.59 -3.52 -16.91
N ARG A 211 -7.29 -3.00 -17.93
CA ARG A 211 -7.34 -3.58 -19.28
C ARG A 211 -5.98 -3.58 -19.98
N GLN A 212 -5.18 -2.55 -19.73
CA GLN A 212 -3.81 -2.43 -20.25
C GLN A 212 -2.81 -3.35 -19.53
N ASN A 213 -3.26 -4.10 -18.51
CA ASN A 213 -2.43 -5.03 -17.76
C ASN A 213 -1.25 -4.31 -17.05
N ASP A 214 -1.41 -3.02 -16.72
CA ASP A 214 -0.39 -2.20 -16.05
C ASP A 214 -0.70 -2.07 -14.55
N PRO A 215 -0.02 -2.83 -13.68
CA PRO A 215 -0.25 -2.79 -12.24
C PRO A 215 0.26 -1.50 -11.58
N ARG A 216 1.20 -0.76 -12.20
CA ARG A 216 1.71 0.51 -11.65
C ARG A 216 0.70 1.62 -11.91
N GLU A 217 0.22 1.71 -13.14
CA GLU A 217 -0.81 2.66 -13.52
C GLU A 217 -2.11 2.39 -12.75
N LEU A 218 -2.48 1.11 -12.60
CA LEU A 218 -3.63 0.72 -11.78
C LEU A 218 -3.50 1.20 -10.33
N MET A 219 -2.30 1.08 -9.74
CA MET A 219 -2.05 1.58 -8.38
C MET A 219 -2.24 3.10 -8.31
N HIS A 220 -1.69 3.83 -9.28
CA HIS A 220 -1.81 5.29 -9.34
C HIS A 220 -3.28 5.72 -9.44
N LYS A 221 -4.03 5.14 -10.38
CA LYS A 221 -5.47 5.43 -10.55
C LYS A 221 -6.33 5.02 -9.35
N ALA A 222 -6.03 3.89 -8.72
CA ALA A 222 -6.71 3.49 -7.49
C ALA A 222 -6.42 4.46 -6.32
N GLN A 223 -5.23 5.06 -6.26
CA GLN A 223 -4.91 6.09 -5.27
C GLN A 223 -5.66 7.40 -5.54
N GLU A 224 -5.80 7.82 -6.80
CA GLU A 224 -6.61 8.99 -7.18
C GLU A 224 -8.08 8.81 -6.74
N VAL A 225 -8.68 7.64 -6.99
CA VAL A 225 -10.06 7.33 -6.54
C VAL A 225 -10.16 7.43 -5.01
N ASN A 226 -9.17 6.89 -4.28
CA ASN A 226 -9.16 6.95 -2.82
C ASN A 226 -8.98 8.38 -2.29
N GLN A 227 -8.24 9.22 -3.00
CA GLN A 227 -8.06 10.63 -2.62
C GLN A 227 -9.36 11.41 -2.82
N LEU A 228 -10.02 11.24 -3.97
CA LEU A 228 -11.32 11.86 -4.25
C LEU A 228 -12.37 11.46 -3.20
N GLN A 229 -12.40 10.19 -2.78
CA GLN A 229 -13.27 9.75 -1.69
C GLN A 229 -12.97 10.47 -0.37
N LYS A 230 -11.71 10.72 -0.04
CA LYS A 230 -11.35 11.45 1.20
C LYS A 230 -11.77 12.91 1.12
N ASP A 231 -11.55 13.54 -0.03
CA ASP A 231 -11.88 14.95 -0.23
C ASP A 231 -13.40 15.16 -0.16
N CYS A 232 -14.18 14.27 -0.80
CA CYS A 232 -15.64 14.22 -0.66
C CYS A 232 -16.05 14.03 0.81
N HIS A 233 -15.51 13.03 1.51
CA HIS A 233 -15.82 12.81 2.91
C HIS A 233 -15.38 13.95 3.83
N LYS A 234 -14.37 14.74 3.48
CA LYS A 234 -13.95 15.91 4.26
C LYS A 234 -14.92 17.08 4.11
N ARG A 235 -15.53 17.22 2.93
CA ARG A 235 -16.50 18.30 2.62
C ARG A 235 -17.89 18.02 3.20
N TYR A 236 -18.30 16.75 3.26
CA TYR A 236 -19.65 16.35 3.69
C TYR A 236 -19.70 15.56 5.00
N LYS A 237 -18.63 15.54 5.80
CA LYS A 237 -18.66 15.01 7.18
C LYS A 237 -19.04 16.05 8.19
#